data_AF-A0A9D0LNE4-F1
#
_entry.id   AF-A0A9D0LNE4-F1
#
_cell.length_a   1.000
_cell.length_b   1.000
_cell.length_c   1.000
_cell.angle_alpha   90.00
_cell.angle_beta   90.00
_cell.angle_gamma   90.00
#
_symmetry.space_group_name_H-M   'P 1'
#
loop_
_entity.id
_entity.type
_entity.pdbx_description
1 polymer ?
#
loop_
_entity_poly.entity_id
_entity_poly.type
_entity_poly.pdbx_seq_one_letter_code
_entity_poly.pdbx_strand_id
1 'polypeptide(L)' 'MSGRKPAPGVAREERLSTEGLQRLEQQLRAGTISKPVLQQWLRRYGDAAQKLIDQYRPADREAGE' A
#
# COMPACT_ATOMS: atom_id res chain seq x y z
N MET A 1 13.12 -11.68 28.43
CA MET A 1 12.33 -10.42 28.39
C MET A 1 13.17 -9.33 27.74
N SER A 2 12.83 -8.90 26.52
CA SER A 2 13.45 -7.71 25.91
C SER A 2 12.36 -6.92 25.18
N GLY A 3 11.57 -6.19 25.96
CA GLY A 3 10.58 -5.25 25.46
C GLY A 3 11.29 -4.03 24.90
N ARG A 4 11.54 -4.01 23.58
CA ARG A 4 11.85 -2.78 22.86
C ARG A 4 10.61 -1.89 22.92
N LYS A 5 10.60 -0.95 23.87
CA LYS A 5 9.58 0.11 23.96
C LYS A 5 9.61 0.90 22.64
N PRO A 6 8.53 0.90 21.82
CA PRO A 6 8.47 1.74 20.65
C PRO A 6 8.42 3.21 21.09
N ALA A 7 9.15 4.09 20.40
CA ALA A 7 9.15 5.52 20.66
C ALA A 7 7.71 6.07 20.65
N PRO A 8 7.29 6.83 21.68
CA PRO A 8 5.93 7.35 21.76
C PRO A 8 5.76 8.46 20.72
N GLY A 9 4.70 8.37 19.91
CA GLY A 9 4.34 9.37 18.89
C GLY A 9 4.49 8.84 17.47
N VAL A 10 5.72 8.70 16.98
CA VAL A 10 6.00 8.39 15.55
C VAL A 10 5.68 6.94 15.18
N ALA A 11 5.86 6.02 16.14
CA ALA A 11 5.72 4.59 15.89
C ALA A 11 4.29 4.16 15.53
N ARG A 12 3.26 4.94 15.89
CA ARG A 12 1.88 4.53 15.59
C ARG A 12 1.50 4.82 14.15
N GLU A 13 1.82 6.02 13.65
CA GLU A 13 1.50 6.42 12.27
C GLU A 13 2.35 5.64 11.26
N GLU A 14 3.63 5.41 11.56
CA GLU A 14 4.49 4.57 10.72
C GLU A 14 4.07 3.09 10.71
N ARG A 15 3.63 2.54 11.87
CA ARG A 15 3.11 1.17 11.92
C ARG A 15 1.79 1.03 11.19
N LEU A 16 0.85 1.96 11.39
CA LEU A 16 -0.43 1.98 10.68
C LEU A 16 -0.21 2.13 9.17
N SER A 17 0.80 2.90 8.76
CA SER A 17 1.21 3.01 7.36
C SER A 17 1.76 1.71 6.81
N THR A 18 2.61 1.02 7.59
CA THR A 18 3.18 -0.28 7.21
C THR A 18 2.10 -1.35 7.04
N GLU A 19 1.21 -1.50 8.01
CA GLU A 19 0.10 -2.47 7.95
C GLU A 19 -0.92 -2.12 6.85
N GLY A 20 -1.18 -0.84 6.64
CA GLY A 20 -2.03 -0.36 5.55
C GLY A 20 -1.47 -0.75 4.18
N LEU A 21 -0.20 -0.46 3.93
CA LEU A 21 0.46 -0.78 2.66
C LEU A 21 0.52 -2.29 2.41
N GLN A 22 0.70 -3.12 3.44
CA GLN A 22 0.62 -4.58 3.30
C GLN A 22 -0.78 -5.06 2.86
N ARG A 23 -1.85 -4.42 3.35
CA ARG A 23 -3.21 -4.75 2.89
C ARG A 23 -3.43 -4.34 1.44
N LEU A 24 -2.95 -3.14 1.06
CA LEU A 24 -2.99 -2.68 -0.32
C LEU A 24 -2.26 -3.66 -1.25
N GLU A 25 -1.07 -4.12 -0.86
CA GLU A 25 -0.31 -5.12 -1.61
C GLU A 25 -1.10 -6.43 -1.81
N GLN A 26 -1.72 -6.95 -0.75
CA GLN A 26 -2.53 -8.17 -0.85
C GLN A 26 -3.74 -7.99 -1.77
N GLN A 27 -4.41 -6.84 -1.69
CA GLN A 27 -5.55 -6.52 -2.55
C GLN A 27 -5.15 -6.37 -4.02
N LEU A 28 -4.00 -5.76 -4.27
CA LEU A 28 -3.41 -5.63 -5.61
C LEU A 28 -3.01 -7.00 -6.18
N ARG A 29 -2.35 -7.86 -5.39
CA ARG A 29 -2.02 -9.24 -5.78
C ARG A 29 -3.24 -10.08 -6.11
N ALA A 30 -4.33 -9.88 -5.37
CA ALA A 30 -5.59 -10.58 -5.60
C ALA A 30 -6.37 -10.06 -6.83
N GLY A 31 -6.03 -8.87 -7.35
CA GLY A 31 -6.69 -8.26 -8.50
C GLY A 31 -8.13 -7.75 -8.23
N THR A 32 -8.55 -7.68 -6.96
CA THR A 32 -9.94 -7.34 -6.58
C THR A 32 -10.16 -5.87 -6.22
N ILE A 33 -9.13 -5.03 -6.35
CA ILE A 33 -9.17 -3.63 -5.94
C ILE A 33 -9.75 -2.71 -7.02
N SER A 34 -10.76 -1.92 -6.65
CA SER A 34 -11.40 -0.98 -7.58
C SER A 34 -10.63 0.35 -7.67
N LYS A 35 -10.74 1.02 -8.82
CA LYS A 35 -10.16 2.36 -9.08
C LYS A 35 -10.46 3.42 -7.99
N PRO A 36 -11.68 3.57 -7.45
CA PRO A 36 -11.94 4.53 -6.37
C PRO A 36 -11.18 4.18 -5.07
N VAL A 37 -11.00 2.89 -4.78
CA VAL A 37 -10.26 2.43 -3.60
C VAL A 37 -8.77 2.76 -3.78
N LEU A 38 -8.19 2.52 -4.96
CA LEU A 38 -6.83 2.94 -5.29
C LEU A 38 -6.59 4.43 -5.07
N GLN A 39 -7.53 5.29 -5.52
CA GLN A 39 -7.45 6.73 -5.29
C GLN A 39 -7.49 7.09 -3.80
N GLN A 40 -8.26 6.37 -2.99
CA GLN A 40 -8.26 6.55 -1.54
C GLN A 40 -6.92 6.17 -0.91
N TRP A 41 -6.31 5.08 -1.35
CA TRP A 41 -4.96 4.68 -0.91
C TRP A 41 -3.90 5.70 -1.29
N LEU A 42 -3.96 6.26 -2.51
CA LEU A 42 -3.08 7.35 -2.96
C LEU A 42 -3.24 8.61 -2.12
N ARG A 43 -4.48 8.99 -1.78
CA ARG A 43 -4.72 10.15 -0.90
C ARG A 43 -4.21 9.94 0.52
N ARG A 44 -4.23 8.70 1.02
CA ARG A 44 -3.89 8.37 2.40
C ARG A 44 -2.41 8.11 2.63
N TYR A 45 -1.73 7.47 1.67
CA TYR A 45 -0.32 7.06 1.80
C TYR A 45 0.58 7.64 0.70
N GLY A 46 0.04 8.43 -0.21
CA GLY A 46 0.79 9.17 -1.22
C GLY A 46 1.66 8.27 -2.10
N ASP A 47 2.92 8.66 -2.22
CA ASP A 47 3.95 7.99 -3.02
C ASP A 47 4.12 6.50 -2.70
N ALA A 48 3.99 6.11 -1.44
CA ALA A 48 4.17 4.72 -1.03
C ALA A 48 3.09 3.81 -1.61
N ALA A 49 1.84 4.28 -1.65
CA ALA A 49 0.76 3.57 -2.33
C ALA A 49 0.95 3.58 -3.85
N GLN A 50 1.38 4.70 -4.43
CA GLN A 50 1.62 4.81 -5.87
C GLN A 50 2.62 3.77 -6.37
N LYS A 51 3.75 3.60 -5.66
CA LYS A 51 4.77 2.60 -6.01
C LYS A 51 4.26 1.17 -5.99
N LEU A 52 3.45 0.81 -4.98
CA LEU A 52 2.82 -0.52 -4.92
C LEU A 52 1.85 -0.72 -6.08
N ILE A 53 1.00 0.29 -6.35
CA ILE A 53 0.04 0.21 -7.44
C ILE A 53 0.76 0.04 -8.77
N ASP A 54 1.84 0.77 -9.02
CA ASP A 54 2.64 0.65 -10.25
C ASP A 54 3.34 -0.71 -10.38
N GLN A 55 3.81 -1.27 -9.25
CA GLN A 55 4.45 -2.58 -9.22
C GLN A 55 3.49 -3.74 -9.49
N TYR A 56 2.24 -3.64 -9.02
CA TYR A 56 1.27 -4.75 -9.08
C TYR A 56 0.17 -4.57 -10.12
N ARG A 57 -0.09 -3.35 -10.57
CA ARG A 57 -0.88 -3.12 -11.77
C ARG A 57 0.08 -3.45 -12.92
N PRO A 58 -0.07 -4.60 -13.61
CA PRO A 58 0.64 -4.74 -14.86
C PRO A 58 0.25 -3.50 -15.67
N ALA A 59 1.24 -2.74 -16.15
CA ALA A 59 1.02 -1.87 -17.29
C ALA A 59 0.17 -2.70 -18.24
N ASP A 60 -1.02 -2.17 -18.53
CA ASP A 60 -2.02 -2.74 -19.41
C ASP A 60 -1.39 -3.79 -20.34
N ARG A 61 -1.86 -5.04 -20.26
CA ARG A 61 -1.42 -6.14 -21.14
C ARG A 61 -1.87 -5.89 -22.59
N GLU A 62 -1.65 -4.69 -23.10
CA GLU A 62 -2.07 -4.18 -24.40
C GLU A 62 -1.00 -3.24 -24.95
N ALA A 63 0.09 -3.84 -25.43
CA ALA A 63 0.87 -3.35 -26.56
C ALA A 63 1.49 -4.59 -27.24
N GLY A 64 0.61 -5.48 -27.69
CA GLY A 64 0.97 -6.75 -28.30
C GLY A 64 -0.24 -7.35 -29.00
N GLU A 65 -0.68 -6.71 -30.08
CA GLU A 65 -1.20 -7.33 -31.30
C GLU A 65 -1.06 -6.34 -32.46
#